data_AF-A0A7D9D5F6-F1
#
_entry.id   AF-A0A7D9D5F6-F1
#
_cell.length_a   1.000
_cell.length_b   1.000
_cell.length_c   1.000
_cell.angle_alpha   90.00
_cell.angle_beta   90.00
_cell.angle_gamma   90.00
#
_symmetry.space_group_name_H-M   'P 1'
#
loop_
_entity.id
_entity.type
_entity.pdbx_description
1 polymer ?
#
loop_
_entity_poly.entity_id
_entity_poly.type
_entity_poly.pdbx_seq_one_letter_code
_entity_poly.pdbx_strand_id
1 'polypeptide(L)' 'ERVHYTIAHSLGSKWRDFARQLGMKQGDLDRLEAVLDYHDNVYERNRNLWKSRLLNALSDARRKDLKLDVEKIF' A
#
# COMPACT_ATOMS: atom_id res chain seq x y z
N GLU A 1 -19.64 -1.28 -0.59
CA GLU A 1 -18.27 -0.76 -0.38
C GLU A 1 -17.94 -0.36 1.06
N ARG A 2 -18.77 0.40 1.78
CA ARG A 2 -18.43 0.91 3.14
C ARG A 2 -18.08 -0.18 4.17
N VAL A 3 -18.79 -1.31 4.18
CA VAL A 3 -18.62 -2.37 5.20
C VAL A 3 -17.25 -3.04 5.11
N HIS A 4 -16.77 -3.37 3.91
CA HIS A 4 -15.43 -3.98 3.75
C HIS A 4 -14.32 -3.03 4.18
N TYR A 5 -14.44 -1.74 3.86
CA TYR A 5 -13.48 -0.73 4.29
C TYR A 5 -13.45 -0.57 5.82
N THR A 6 -14.63 -0.48 6.46
CA THR A 6 -14.72 -0.41 7.92
C THR A 6 -14.12 -1.64 8.58
N ILE A 7 -14.44 -2.84 8.08
CA ILE A 7 -13.88 -4.09 8.62
C ILE A 7 -12.37 -4.13 8.44
N ALA A 8 -11.84 -3.84 7.24
CA ALA A 8 -10.40 -3.85 6.98
C ALA A 8 -9.64 -2.82 7.84
N HIS A 9 -10.17 -1.60 7.96
CA HIS A 9 -9.56 -0.54 8.76
C HIS A 9 -9.56 -0.88 10.27
N SER A 10 -10.63 -1.49 10.78
CA SER A 10 -10.72 -1.88 12.20
C SER A 10 -9.94 -3.15 12.54
N LEU A 11 -9.71 -4.05 11.58
CA LEU A 11 -8.98 -5.30 11.82
C LEU A 11 -7.47 -5.05 12.01
N GLY A 12 -6.86 -4.16 11.23
CA GLY A 12 -5.43 -3.86 11.32
C GLY A 12 -4.58 -5.13 11.41
N SER A 13 -3.73 -5.25 12.43
CA SER A 13 -2.86 -6.42 12.65
C SER A 13 -3.61 -7.72 13.06
N LYS A 14 -4.90 -7.64 13.39
CA LYS A 14 -5.73 -8.81 13.79
C LYS A 14 -6.43 -9.48 12.60
N TRP A 15 -6.14 -9.05 11.36
CA TRP A 15 -6.77 -9.60 10.17
C TRP A 15 -6.56 -11.12 10.02
N ARG A 16 -5.42 -11.65 10.49
CA ARG A 16 -5.12 -13.10 10.44
C ARG A 16 -6.08 -13.91 11.29
N ASP A 17 -6.38 -13.45 12.51
CA ASP A 17 -7.32 -14.13 13.41
C ASP A 17 -8.73 -14.14 12.83
N PHE A 18 -9.15 -13.02 12.25
CA PHE A 18 -10.43 -12.90 11.55
C PHE A 18 -10.50 -13.85 10.34
N ALA A 19 -9.44 -13.89 9.53
CA ALA A 19 -9.38 -14.77 8.36
C ALA A 19 -9.39 -16.26 8.75
N ARG A 20 -8.76 -16.65 9.87
CA ARG A 20 -8.86 -18.00 10.44
C ARG A 20 -10.30 -18.33 10.86
N GLN A 21 -11.00 -17.39 11.50
CA GLN A 21 -12.42 -17.59 11.89
C GLN A 21 -13.35 -17.74 10.68
N LEU A 22 -13.01 -17.13 9.54
CA LEU A 22 -13.69 -17.35 8.27
C LEU A 22 -13.34 -18.68 7.58
N GLY A 23 -12.48 -19.50 8.20
CA GLY A 23 -12.11 -20.82 7.70
C GLY A 23 -10.98 -20.82 6.66
N MET A 24 -10.24 -19.72 6.51
CA MET A 24 -9.05 -19.70 5.66
C MET A 24 -7.97 -20.62 6.25
N LYS A 25 -7.35 -21.43 5.39
CA LYS A 25 -6.26 -22.31 5.80
C LYS A 25 -4.98 -21.51 6.02
N GLN A 26 -4.13 -21.98 6.92
CA GLN A 26 -2.86 -21.33 7.24
C GLN A 26 -2.01 -21.06 5.98
N GLY A 27 -1.92 -22.03 5.06
CA GLY A 27 -1.17 -21.84 3.81
C GLY A 27 -1.72 -20.75 2.89
N ASP A 28 -3.02 -20.45 2.95
CA ASP A 28 -3.62 -19.36 2.18
C ASP A 28 -3.34 -18.00 2.84
N LEU A 29 -3.29 -17.95 4.17
CA LEU A 29 -2.90 -16.76 4.93
C LEU A 29 -1.44 -16.39 4.69
N ASP A 30 -0.55 -17.38 4.68
CA ASP A 30 0.89 -17.17 4.46
C ASP A 30 1.17 -16.69 3.03
N ARG A 31 0.42 -17.20 2.05
CA ARG A 31 0.47 -16.68 0.67
C ARG A 31 -0.01 -15.24 0.59
N LEU A 32 -1.11 -14.90 1.27
CA LEU A 32 -1.65 -13.54 1.27
C LEU A 32 -0.67 -12.56 1.92
N GLU A 33 -0.06 -12.94 3.05
CA GLU A 33 0.97 -12.13 3.71
C GLU A 33 2.21 -11.98 2.82
N ALA A 34 2.69 -13.05 2.17
CA ALA A 34 3.82 -12.96 1.25
C ALA A 34 3.56 -12.02 0.07
N VAL A 35 2.31 -11.94 -0.42
CA VAL A 35 1.91 -10.99 -1.48
C VAL A 35 1.90 -9.56 -0.94
N LEU A 36 1.33 -9.32 0.25
CA LEU A 36 1.31 -8.01 0.89
C LEU A 36 2.74 -7.52 1.20
N ASP A 37 3.56 -8.37 1.81
CA ASP A 37 4.96 -8.09 2.09
C ASP A 37 5.74 -7.86 0.80
N TYR A 38 5.48 -8.63 -0.27
CA TYR A 38 6.11 -8.39 -1.57
C TYR A 38 5.72 -7.01 -2.12
N HIS A 39 4.45 -6.62 -2.06
CA HIS A 39 4.01 -5.32 -2.53
C HIS A 39 4.60 -4.17 -1.70
N ASP A 40 4.62 -4.29 -0.38
CA ASP A 40 5.22 -3.29 0.52
C ASP A 40 6.72 -3.21 0.31
N ASN A 41 7.41 -4.34 0.17
CA ASN A 41 8.84 -4.38 -0.13
C ASN A 41 9.15 -3.84 -1.53
N VAL A 42 8.34 -4.13 -2.55
CA VAL A 42 8.51 -3.57 -3.90
C VAL A 42 8.26 -2.08 -3.88
N TYR A 43 7.23 -1.61 -3.17
CA TYR A 43 6.94 -0.20 -2.99
C TYR A 43 8.10 0.50 -2.29
N GLU A 44 8.54 0.01 -1.12
CA GLU A 44 9.65 0.60 -0.36
C GLU A 44 10.98 0.56 -1.13
N ARG A 45 11.33 -0.58 -1.74
CA ARG A 45 12.56 -0.71 -2.54
C ARG A 45 12.57 0.22 -3.75
N ASN A 46 11.41 0.50 -4.32
CA ASN A 46 11.28 1.41 -5.46
C ASN A 46 10.78 2.80 -5.05
N ARG A 47 10.59 3.09 -3.75
CA ARG A 47 9.94 4.32 -3.29
C ARG A 47 10.66 5.56 -3.78
N ASN A 48 11.99 5.53 -3.72
CA ASN A 48 12.84 6.61 -4.23
C ASN A 48 12.80 6.74 -5.75
N LEU A 49 12.73 5.61 -6.48
CA LEU A 49 12.59 5.61 -7.94
C LEU A 49 11.22 6.14 -8.37
N TRP A 50 10.15 5.73 -7.69
CA TRP A 50 8.79 6.22 -7.91
C TRP A 50 8.66 7.70 -7.55
N LYS A 51 9.22 8.14 -6.41
CA LYS A 51 9.29 9.56 -6.03
C LYS A 51 9.98 10.37 -7.14
N SER A 52 11.17 9.96 -7.57
CA SER A 52 11.90 10.65 -8.64
C SER A 52 11.11 10.71 -9.94
N ARG A 53 10.52 9.59 -10.38
CA ARG A 53 9.69 9.55 -11.60
C ARG A 53 8.47 10.45 -11.51
N LEU A 54 7.76 10.45 -10.38
CA LEU A 54 6.59 11.29 -10.17
C LEU A 54 6.95 12.78 -10.16
N LEU A 55 8.01 13.15 -9.45
CA LEU A 55 8.49 14.54 -9.40
C LEU A 55 8.98 15.04 -10.76
N ASN A 56 9.62 14.18 -11.56
CA ASN A 56 10.03 14.49 -12.92
C ASN A 56 8.81 14.66 -13.83
N ALA A 57 7.84 13.74 -13.78
CA ALA A 57 6.61 13.84 -14.57
C ALA A 57 5.81 15.11 -14.25
N LEU A 58 5.72 15.50 -12.97
CA LEU A 58 5.07 16.75 -12.56
C LEU A 58 5.84 17.98 -13.05
N SER A 59 7.17 17.92 -13.07
CA SER A 59 8.02 18.97 -13.64
C SER A 59 7.81 19.11 -15.15
N ASP A 60 7.78 17.99 -15.88
CA ASP A 60 7.57 17.94 -17.33
C ASP A 60 6.16 18.45 -17.70
N ALA A 61 5.16 18.11 -16.88
CA ALA A 61 3.79 18.60 -17.01
C ALA A 61 3.62 20.08 -16.59
N ARG A 62 4.70 20.78 -16.22
CA ARG A 62 4.72 22.17 -15.74
C ARG A 62 3.87 22.41 -14.47
N ARG A 63 3.59 21.35 -13.69
CA ARG A 63 2.85 21.40 -12.41
C ARG A 63 3.80 21.53 -11.22
N LYS A 64 4.55 22.63 -11.18
CA LYS A 64 5.49 22.92 -10.08
C LYS A 64 4.78 23.07 -8.73
N ASP A 65 3.53 23.53 -8.74
CA ASP A 65 2.63 23.57 -7.59
C ASP A 65 2.46 22.18 -6.98
N LEU A 66 2.01 21.20 -7.78
CA LEU A 66 1.80 19.83 -7.31
C LEU A 66 3.11 19.14 -6.95
N LYS A 67 4.20 19.45 -7.67
CA LYS A 67 5.52 18.92 -7.34
C LYS A 67 5.92 19.30 -5.91
N LEU A 68 5.77 20.57 -5.53
CA LEU A 68 6.09 21.06 -4.20
C LEU A 68 5.20 20.44 -3.12
N ASP A 69 3.92 20.22 -3.42
CA ASP A 69 3.01 19.58 -2.48
C ASP A 69 3.34 18.10 -2.28
N VAL A 70 3.66 17.39 -3.37
CA VAL A 70 4.10 15.98 -3.32
C VAL A 70 5.45 15.83 -2.61
N GLU A 71 6.39 16.76 -2.79
CA GLU A 71 7.67 16.77 -2.06
C GLU A 71 7.51 16.85 -0.54
N LYS A 72 6.45 17.51 -0.05
CA LYS A 72 6.16 17.63 1.39
C LYS A 72 5.53 16.37 1.99
N ILE A 73 4.90 15.53 1.18
CA ILE A 73 4.20 14.31 1.62
C ILE A 73 5.20 13.14 1.79
N PHE A 74 6.26 13.10 0.98
CA PHE A 74 7.24 12.01 0.95
C PHE A 74 8.45 12.22 1.85
#